data_AF-M2M440-F1
#
_entry.id   AF-M2M440-F1
#
_cell.length_a   1.000
_cell.length_b   1.000
_cell.length_c   1.000
_cell.angle_alpha   90.00
_cell.angle_beta   90.00
_cell.angle_gamma   90.00
#
_symmetry.space_group_name_H-M   'P 1'
#
loop_
_entity.id
_entity.type
_entity.pdbx_description
1 polymer ?
#
loop_
_entity_poly.entity_id
_entity_poly.type
_entity_poly.pdbx_seq_one_letter_code
_entity_poly.pdbx_strand_id
1 'polypeptide(L)'
;MANEELITDPLLLSVLDSAAQARRQSLAILDLIERYHGREGTPTEESTLNDQLTLSKQQKILNARLARLRGLNRKAILDVRATKQETAEARQEIDSLHLQLQNLYYEQRHLRGEIAACEDYDHRYKQLPMIPTEEFLERHPDFSESSEHDLTTARIQDEQVERQKLEEERQRLLKLKEALTKETTAKKDELGRLDAEIEKWLGGQESVRKLFEAREKKLAAQT
;
A
#
# COMPACT_ATOMS: atom_id res chain seq x y z
N MET A 1 -56.05 16.76 23.77
CA MET A 1 -56.43 15.33 23.68
C MET A 1 -55.83 14.64 22.45
N ALA A 2 -54.85 15.23 21.73
CA ALA A 2 -54.33 14.67 20.46
C ALA A 2 -52.90 14.08 20.54
N ASN A 3 -52.24 14.09 21.71
CA ASN A 3 -50.85 13.64 21.86
C ASN A 3 -50.71 12.35 22.70
N GLU A 4 -51.81 11.77 23.19
CA GLU A 4 -51.75 10.59 24.06
C GLU A 4 -51.47 9.29 23.28
N GLU A 5 -51.69 9.28 21.95
CA GLU A 5 -51.49 8.12 21.08
C GLU A 5 -50.06 7.96 20.53
N LEU A 6 -49.20 8.98 20.68
CA LEU A 6 -47.82 8.95 20.16
C LEU A 6 -46.82 8.30 21.13
N ILE A 7 -47.20 8.11 22.39
CA ILE A 7 -46.30 7.62 23.45
C ILE A 7 -46.63 6.15 23.72
N THR A 8 -45.81 5.24 23.19
CA THR A 8 -45.95 3.78 23.38
C THR A 8 -45.14 3.24 24.57
N ASP A 9 -44.20 4.00 25.09
CA ASP A 9 -43.33 3.56 26.18
C ASP A 9 -44.13 3.46 27.52
N PRO A 10 -44.12 2.28 28.19
CA PRO A 10 -44.89 2.06 29.41
C PRO A 10 -44.45 2.93 30.59
N LEU A 11 -43.17 3.30 30.67
CA LEU A 11 -42.65 4.23 31.69
C LEU A 11 -43.18 5.65 31.44
N LEU A 12 -43.12 6.12 30.19
CA LEU A 12 -43.63 7.45 29.83
C LEU A 12 -45.15 7.55 30.01
N LEU A 13 -45.89 6.49 29.66
CA LEU A 13 -47.33 6.40 29.94
C LEU A 13 -47.62 6.48 31.45
N SER A 14 -46.82 5.84 32.30
CA SER A 14 -46.98 5.91 33.75
C SER A 14 -46.72 7.33 34.31
N VAL A 15 -45.79 8.06 33.70
CA VAL A 15 -45.49 9.47 34.04
C VAL A 15 -46.65 10.36 33.62
N LEU A 16 -47.16 10.18 32.40
CA LEU A 16 -48.30 10.91 31.87
C LEU A 16 -49.55 10.73 32.73
N ASP A 17 -49.87 9.49 33.11
CA ASP A 17 -50.99 9.19 34.01
C ASP A 17 -50.79 9.82 35.39
N SER A 18 -49.59 9.70 35.97
CA SER A 18 -49.26 10.32 37.26
C SER A 18 -49.38 11.86 37.21
N ALA A 19 -48.98 12.49 36.10
CA ALA A 19 -49.11 13.92 35.87
C ALA A 19 -50.58 14.33 35.68
N ALA A 20 -51.36 13.56 34.92
CA ALA A 20 -52.79 13.79 34.73
C ALA A 20 -53.56 13.67 36.06
N GLN A 21 -53.21 12.69 36.90
CA GLN A 21 -53.78 12.53 38.24
C GLN A 21 -53.39 13.69 39.17
N ALA A 22 -52.14 14.14 39.15
CA ALA A 22 -51.71 15.31 39.93
C ALA A 22 -52.45 16.58 39.48
N ARG A 23 -52.59 16.80 38.17
CA ARG A 23 -53.34 17.93 37.61
C ARG A 23 -54.81 17.90 38.01
N ARG A 24 -55.48 16.74 37.87
CA ARG A 24 -56.88 16.55 38.29
C ARG A 24 -57.05 16.87 39.79
N GLN A 25 -56.09 16.46 40.61
CA GLN A 25 -56.11 16.76 42.06
C GLN A 25 -55.97 18.25 42.35
N SER A 26 -55.06 18.94 41.66
CA SER A 26 -54.88 20.38 41.81
C SER A 26 -56.13 21.16 41.42
N LEU A 27 -56.77 20.79 40.30
CA LEU A 27 -58.03 21.39 39.85
C LEU A 27 -59.15 21.17 40.87
N ALA A 28 -59.30 19.95 41.41
CA ALA A 28 -60.30 19.67 42.43
C ALA A 28 -60.11 20.48 43.72
N ILE A 29 -58.87 20.81 44.10
CA ILE A 29 -58.58 21.68 45.24
C ILE A 29 -58.95 23.14 44.93
N LEU A 30 -58.68 23.61 43.71
CA LEU A 30 -59.08 24.95 43.28
C LEU A 30 -60.61 25.09 43.28
N ASP A 31 -61.34 24.11 42.76
CA ASP A 31 -62.81 24.10 42.79
C ASP A 31 -63.37 24.15 44.23
N LEU A 32 -62.72 23.46 45.17
CA LEU A 32 -63.09 23.50 46.60
C LEU A 32 -62.86 24.88 47.22
N ILE A 33 -61.75 25.54 46.87
CA ILE A 33 -61.42 26.89 47.33
C ILE A 33 -62.43 27.90 46.76
N GLU A 34 -62.77 27.80 45.48
CA GLU A 34 -63.78 28.66 44.85
C GLU A 34 -65.15 28.50 45.51
N ARG A 35 -65.58 27.26 45.80
CA ARG A 35 -66.84 26.99 46.51
C ARG A 35 -66.86 27.55 47.94
N TYR A 36 -65.72 27.49 48.64
CA TYR A 36 -65.61 28.05 49.98
C TYR A 36 -65.75 29.58 49.95
N HIS A 37 -65.14 30.25 48.97
CA HIS A 37 -65.25 31.70 48.81
C HIS A 37 -66.60 32.17 48.26
N GLY A 38 -67.29 31.35 47.46
CA GLY A 38 -68.60 31.67 46.86
C GLY A 38 -69.83 31.39 47.74
N ARG A 39 -69.64 31.02 49.01
CA ARG A 39 -70.74 30.67 49.92
C ARG A 39 -71.46 31.92 50.45
N GLU A 40 -72.79 31.94 50.36
CA GLU A 40 -73.63 32.94 51.01
C GLU A 40 -74.05 32.46 52.42
N GLY A 41 -73.84 33.30 53.44
CA GLY A 41 -74.22 33.06 54.84
C GLY A 41 -73.03 32.82 55.80
N THR A 42 -73.25 33.03 57.10
CA THR A 42 -72.23 32.75 58.13
C THR A 42 -72.06 31.24 58.32
N PRO A 43 -70.87 30.69 58.10
CA PRO A 43 -70.66 29.25 58.22
C PRO A 43 -70.71 28.83 59.70
N THR A 44 -71.45 27.75 59.97
CA THR A 44 -71.47 27.10 61.29
C THR A 44 -70.10 26.51 61.62
N GLU A 45 -69.70 26.49 62.90
CA GLU A 45 -68.40 25.95 63.36
C GLU A 45 -68.15 24.49 62.93
N GLU A 46 -69.19 23.66 62.87
CA GLU A 46 -69.09 22.29 62.35
C GLU A 46 -68.77 22.24 60.85
N SER A 47 -69.31 23.18 60.07
CA SER A 47 -69.08 23.25 58.63
C SER A 47 -67.67 23.71 58.30
N THR A 48 -67.14 24.71 59.02
CA THR A 48 -65.76 25.18 58.81
C THR A 48 -64.73 24.12 59.20
N LEU A 49 -64.98 23.37 60.29
CA LEU A 49 -64.11 22.27 60.70
C LEU A 49 -64.09 21.13 59.66
N ASN A 50 -65.25 20.78 59.10
CA ASN A 50 -65.35 19.77 58.04
C ASN A 50 -64.61 20.22 56.76
N ASP A 51 -64.76 21.49 56.37
CA ASP A 51 -64.08 22.06 55.20
C ASP A 51 -62.55 22.04 55.39
N GLN A 52 -62.04 22.41 56.58
CA GLN A 52 -60.61 22.30 56.90
C GLN A 52 -60.08 20.86 56.85
N LEU A 53 -60.87 19.89 57.35
CA LEU A 53 -60.50 18.48 57.32
C LEU A 53 -60.44 17.95 55.88
N THR A 54 -61.41 18.31 55.04
CA THR A 54 -61.41 17.90 53.63
C THR A 54 -60.23 18.50 52.88
N LEU A 55 -59.93 19.79 53.09
CA LEU A 55 -58.79 20.47 52.48
C LEU A 55 -57.46 19.82 52.88
N SER A 56 -57.27 19.52 54.17
CA SER A 56 -56.09 18.80 54.67
C SER A 56 -55.92 17.41 54.02
N LYS A 57 -57.02 16.66 53.86
CA LYS A 57 -57.01 15.36 53.16
C LYS A 57 -56.60 15.51 51.70
N GLN A 58 -57.19 16.46 50.97
CA GLN A 58 -56.87 16.68 49.55
C GLN A 58 -55.42 17.16 49.36
N GLN A 59 -54.90 18.02 50.25
CA GLN A 59 -53.50 18.45 50.24
C GLN A 59 -52.53 17.27 50.45
N LYS A 60 -52.83 16.35 51.37
CA LYS A 60 -52.02 15.13 51.57
C LYS A 60 -51.97 14.27 50.32
N ILE A 61 -53.11 14.08 49.64
CA ILE A 61 -53.19 13.32 48.37
C ILE A 61 -52.37 14.02 47.28
N LEU A 62 -52.49 15.34 47.15
CA LEU A 62 -51.70 16.11 46.17
C LEU A 62 -50.20 15.95 46.41
N ASN A 63 -49.74 16.11 47.67
CA ASN A 63 -48.34 15.97 48.02
C ASN A 63 -47.80 14.57 47.69
N ALA A 64 -48.58 13.51 47.94
CA ALA A 64 -48.21 12.15 47.57
C ALA A 64 -48.11 11.97 46.04
N ARG A 65 -49.05 12.52 45.26
CA ARG A 65 -49.01 12.47 43.79
C ARG A 65 -47.82 13.25 43.22
N LEU A 66 -47.52 14.42 43.77
CA LEU A 66 -46.36 15.23 43.36
C LEU A 66 -45.03 14.53 43.73
N ALA A 67 -44.94 13.87 44.88
CA ALA A 67 -43.77 13.07 45.24
C ALA A 67 -43.55 11.92 44.25
N ARG A 68 -44.62 11.20 43.87
CA ARG A 68 -44.56 10.15 42.84
C ARG A 68 -44.09 10.69 41.49
N LEU A 69 -44.64 11.82 41.04
CA LEU A 69 -44.26 12.44 39.77
C LEU A 69 -42.78 12.87 39.76
N ARG A 70 -42.29 13.46 40.85
CA ARG A 70 -40.86 13.82 40.99
C ARG A 70 -39.97 12.58 40.96
N GLY A 71 -40.38 11.50 41.60
CA GLY A 71 -39.67 10.21 41.56
C GLY A 71 -39.56 9.64 40.15
N LEU A 72 -40.67 9.63 39.41
CA LEU A 72 -40.71 9.17 38.01
C LEU A 72 -39.84 10.04 37.09
N ASN A 73 -39.87 11.36 37.26
CA ASN A 73 -39.01 12.27 36.50
C ASN A 73 -37.52 12.00 36.77
N ARG A 74 -37.14 11.85 38.05
CA ARG A 74 -35.75 11.50 38.40
C ARG A 74 -35.32 10.17 37.78
N LYS A 75 -36.20 9.17 37.78
CA LYS A 75 -35.93 7.88 37.11
C LYS A 75 -35.69 8.07 35.62
N ALA A 76 -36.56 8.78 34.91
CA ALA A 76 -36.39 9.03 33.47
C ALA A 76 -35.07 9.75 33.15
N ILE A 77 -34.65 10.72 33.97
CA ILE A 77 -33.36 11.42 33.80
C ILE A 77 -32.18 10.44 33.96
N LEU A 78 -32.25 9.54 34.95
CA LEU A 78 -31.21 8.54 35.17
C LEU A 78 -31.13 7.54 34.02
N ASP A 79 -32.28 7.07 33.53
CA ASP A 79 -32.36 6.13 32.40
C ASP A 79 -31.80 6.77 31.11
N VAL A 80 -32.10 8.04 30.85
CA VAL A 80 -31.51 8.80 29.73
C VAL A 80 -29.99 8.94 29.88
N ARG A 81 -29.49 9.13 31.11
CA ARG A 81 -28.05 9.21 31.34
C ARG A 81 -27.37 7.85 31.15
N ALA A 82 -28.00 6.77 31.59
CA ALA A 82 -27.50 5.41 31.41
C ALA A 82 -27.42 5.06 29.92
N THR A 83 -28.49 5.27 29.16
CA THR A 83 -28.48 5.01 27.70
C THR A 83 -27.46 5.86 26.95
N LYS A 84 -27.25 7.13 27.35
CA LYS A 84 -26.18 7.96 26.79
C LYS A 84 -24.78 7.41 27.08
N GLN A 85 -24.57 6.86 28.27
CA GLN A 85 -23.30 6.27 28.65
C GLN A 85 -23.05 4.98 27.86
N GLU A 86 -24.02 4.08 27.81
CA GLU A 86 -23.95 2.81 27.06
C GLU A 86 -23.68 3.05 25.57
N THR A 87 -24.38 4.01 24.96
CA THR A 87 -24.18 4.37 23.55
C THR A 87 -22.81 5.01 23.28
N ALA A 88 -22.29 5.79 24.24
CA ALA A 88 -20.95 6.36 24.13
C ALA A 88 -19.85 5.30 24.24
N GLU A 89 -20.00 4.33 25.15
CA GLU A 89 -19.08 3.21 25.32
C GLU A 89 -19.05 2.32 24.08
N ALA A 90 -20.23 1.93 23.57
CA ALA A 90 -20.33 1.15 22.33
C ALA A 90 -19.71 1.89 21.13
N ARG A 91 -19.91 3.21 21.05
CA ARG A 91 -19.27 4.03 20.01
C ARG A 91 -17.75 4.03 20.15
N GLN A 92 -17.21 4.18 21.35
CA GLN A 92 -15.77 4.17 21.60
C GLN A 92 -15.14 2.82 21.22
N GLU A 93 -15.84 1.71 21.49
CA GLU A 93 -15.41 0.38 21.06
C GLU A 93 -15.36 0.28 19.53
N ILE A 94 -16.41 0.74 18.83
CA ILE A 94 -16.44 0.80 17.37
C ILE A 94 -15.26 1.61 16.82
N ASP A 95 -15.00 2.79 17.38
CA ASP A 95 -13.90 3.65 16.95
C ASP A 95 -12.54 2.96 17.14
N SER A 96 -12.36 2.22 18.24
CA SER A 96 -11.15 1.43 18.50
C SER A 96 -10.96 0.30 17.50
N LEU A 97 -12.03 -0.47 17.22
CA LEU A 97 -12.00 -1.55 16.23
C LEU A 97 -11.77 -1.02 14.82
N HIS A 98 -12.32 0.15 14.48
CA HIS A 98 -12.10 0.79 13.20
C HIS A 98 -10.63 1.18 13.02
N LEU A 99 -9.98 1.70 14.06
CA LEU A 99 -8.55 2.00 14.03
C LEU A 99 -7.71 0.73 13.83
N GLN A 100 -8.03 -0.36 14.54
CA GLN A 100 -7.34 -1.64 14.36
C GLN A 100 -7.50 -2.17 12.93
N LEU A 101 -8.71 -2.07 12.36
CA LEU A 101 -8.97 -2.46 10.98
C LEU A 101 -8.16 -1.64 9.98
N GLN A 102 -8.03 -0.32 10.20
CA GLN A 102 -7.19 0.53 9.36
C GLN A 102 -5.71 0.12 9.42
N ASN A 103 -5.21 -0.21 10.61
CA ASN A 103 -3.84 -0.71 10.77
C ASN A 103 -3.62 -2.00 9.98
N LEU A 104 -4.55 -2.95 10.04
CA LEU A 104 -4.47 -4.20 9.27
C LEU A 104 -4.51 -3.96 7.75
N TYR A 105 -5.31 -3.01 7.28
CA TYR A 105 -5.32 -2.64 5.85
C TYR A 105 -3.98 -2.05 5.41
N TYR A 106 -3.37 -1.22 6.26
CA TYR A 106 -2.04 -0.68 5.99
C TYR A 106 -0.99 -1.79 5.91
N GLU A 107 -0.95 -2.70 6.90
CA GLU A 107 -0.06 -3.85 6.91
C GLU A 107 -0.26 -4.74 5.67
N GLN A 108 -1.51 -5.05 5.32
CA GLN A 108 -1.82 -5.82 4.12
C GLN A 108 -1.28 -5.15 2.85
N ARG A 109 -1.48 -3.83 2.71
CA ARG A 109 -0.98 -3.08 1.55
C ARG A 109 0.54 -3.07 1.51
N HIS A 110 1.19 -2.90 2.65
CA HIS A 110 2.64 -2.94 2.77
C HIS A 110 3.20 -4.30 2.32
N LEU A 111 2.71 -5.38 2.92
CA LEU A 111 3.15 -6.74 2.59
C LEU A 111 2.89 -7.09 1.13
N ARG A 112 1.74 -6.69 0.56
CA ARG A 112 1.48 -6.87 -0.87
C ARG A 112 2.47 -6.10 -1.74
N GLY A 113 2.86 -4.90 -1.33
CA GLY A 113 3.88 -4.12 -2.03
C GLY A 113 5.26 -4.79 -1.99
N GLU A 114 5.64 -5.34 -0.84
CA GLU A 114 6.90 -6.08 -0.69
C GLU A 114 6.90 -7.38 -1.51
N ILE A 115 5.80 -8.14 -1.49
CA ILE A 115 5.64 -9.35 -2.31
C ILE A 115 5.78 -9.01 -3.79
N ALA A 116 5.08 -7.97 -4.27
CA ALA A 116 5.19 -7.53 -5.65
C ALA A 116 6.62 -7.11 -6.00
N ALA A 117 7.32 -6.38 -5.12
CA ALA A 117 8.71 -6.01 -5.33
C ALA A 117 9.66 -7.22 -5.38
N CYS A 118 9.38 -8.28 -4.60
CA CYS A 118 10.12 -9.53 -4.65
C CYS A 118 9.82 -10.35 -5.92
N GLU A 119 8.55 -10.37 -6.36
CA GLU A 119 8.11 -11.07 -7.58
C GLU A 119 8.64 -10.39 -8.85
N ASP A 120 8.64 -9.05 -8.87
CA ASP A 120 9.15 -8.23 -9.97
C ASP A 120 10.68 -8.16 -10.00
N TYR A 121 11.37 -8.82 -9.05
CA TYR A 121 12.82 -8.87 -9.06
C TYR A 121 13.31 -9.51 -10.36
N ASP A 122 14.03 -8.72 -11.16
CA ASP A 122 14.57 -9.17 -12.43
C ASP A 122 15.82 -10.03 -12.21
N HIS A 123 15.66 -11.33 -12.38
CA HIS A 123 16.72 -12.29 -12.17
C HIS A 123 17.61 -12.35 -13.42
N ARG A 124 18.88 -11.91 -13.29
CA ARG A 124 19.85 -11.82 -14.39
C ARG A 124 20.00 -13.11 -15.22
N TYR A 125 19.80 -14.28 -14.61
CA TYR A 125 19.91 -15.56 -15.32
C TYR A 125 18.81 -15.75 -16.38
N LYS A 126 17.64 -15.12 -16.22
CA LYS A 126 16.54 -15.19 -17.20
C LYS A 126 16.89 -14.50 -18.53
N GLN A 127 17.83 -13.56 -18.50
CA GLN A 127 18.31 -12.85 -19.69
C GLN A 127 19.52 -13.54 -20.34
N LEU A 128 20.09 -14.57 -19.70
CA LEU A 128 21.25 -15.27 -20.24
C LEU A 128 20.80 -16.15 -21.41
N PRO A 129 21.38 -16.01 -22.63
CA PRO A 129 21.09 -16.93 -23.72
C PRO A 129 21.76 -18.26 -23.39
N MET A 130 20.98 -19.19 -22.84
CA MET A 130 21.37 -20.54 -22.51
C MET A 130 20.83 -21.50 -23.57
N ILE A 131 21.51 -22.64 -23.72
CA ILE A 131 21.04 -23.76 -24.55
C ILE A 131 19.64 -24.20 -24.07
N PRO A 132 18.69 -24.51 -24.98
CA PRO A 132 17.38 -25.05 -24.63
C PRO A 132 17.48 -26.29 -23.73
N THR A 133 16.45 -26.53 -22.91
CA THR A 133 16.42 -27.67 -21.97
C THR A 133 16.58 -29.02 -22.67
N GLU A 134 15.97 -29.18 -23.84
CA GLU A 134 16.02 -30.41 -24.64
C GLU A 134 17.46 -30.72 -25.08
N GLU A 135 18.12 -29.76 -25.73
CA GLU A 135 19.51 -29.89 -26.18
C GLU A 135 20.50 -30.11 -25.01
N PHE A 136 20.22 -29.52 -23.83
CA PHE A 136 21.04 -29.76 -22.65
C PHE A 136 20.90 -31.20 -22.13
N LEU A 137 19.67 -31.73 -22.06
CA LEU A 137 19.39 -33.09 -21.60
C LEU A 137 19.93 -34.16 -22.58
N GLU A 138 19.99 -33.85 -23.88
CA GLU A 138 20.65 -34.72 -24.86
C GLU A 138 22.16 -34.86 -24.59
N ARG A 139 22.82 -33.78 -24.16
CA ARG A 139 24.25 -33.78 -23.84
C ARG A 139 24.54 -34.32 -22.44
N HIS A 140 23.64 -34.08 -21.50
CA HIS A 140 23.79 -34.45 -20.09
C HIS A 140 22.54 -35.19 -19.58
N PRO A 141 22.36 -36.48 -19.96
CA PRO A 141 21.18 -37.26 -19.61
C PRO A 141 21.03 -37.52 -18.10
N ASP A 142 22.13 -37.38 -17.34
CA ASP A 142 22.18 -37.57 -15.88
C ASP A 142 21.28 -36.59 -15.11
N PHE A 143 20.90 -35.46 -15.73
CA PHE A 143 20.04 -34.44 -15.12
C PHE A 143 18.55 -34.59 -15.46
N SER A 144 18.14 -35.65 -16.15
CA SER A 144 16.76 -35.88 -16.56
C SER A 144 15.77 -36.04 -15.39
N GLU A 145 16.23 -36.59 -14.26
CA GLU A 145 15.42 -36.76 -13.04
C GLU A 145 15.62 -35.64 -12.00
N SER A 146 16.40 -34.60 -12.34
CA SER A 146 16.70 -33.50 -11.42
C SER A 146 15.55 -32.49 -11.29
N SER A 147 15.51 -31.76 -10.17
CA SER A 147 14.59 -30.63 -9.98
C SER A 147 14.83 -29.52 -11.01
N GLU A 148 13.80 -28.76 -11.37
CA GLU A 148 13.90 -27.62 -12.30
C GLU A 148 14.98 -26.61 -11.88
N HIS A 149 15.11 -26.35 -10.58
CA HIS A 149 16.12 -25.46 -10.03
C HIS A 149 17.54 -25.99 -10.25
N ASP A 150 17.75 -27.28 -10.00
CA ASP A 150 19.06 -27.92 -10.12
C ASP A 150 19.45 -28.03 -11.60
N LEU A 151 18.49 -28.36 -12.47
CA LEU A 151 18.65 -28.38 -13.91
C LEU A 151 19.02 -27.00 -14.47
N THR A 152 18.36 -25.93 -13.99
CA THR A 152 18.69 -24.56 -14.40
C THR A 152 20.08 -24.15 -13.94
N THR A 153 20.47 -24.54 -12.72
CA THR A 153 21.82 -24.29 -12.18
C THR A 153 22.89 -25.01 -12.98
N ALA A 154 22.68 -26.29 -13.29
CA ALA A 154 23.60 -27.09 -14.11
C ALA A 154 23.75 -26.50 -15.52
N ARG A 155 22.65 -26.05 -16.13
CA ARG A 155 22.67 -25.35 -17.44
C ARG A 155 23.49 -24.07 -17.41
N ILE A 156 23.38 -23.27 -16.36
CA ILE A 156 24.18 -22.04 -16.21
C ILE A 156 25.67 -22.37 -16.09
N GLN A 157 26.01 -23.43 -15.36
CA GLN A 157 27.40 -23.87 -15.18
C GLN A 157 28.01 -24.38 -16.49
N ASP A 158 27.25 -25.17 -17.27
CA ASP A 158 27.69 -25.65 -18.58
C ASP A 158 27.95 -24.49 -19.55
N GLU A 159 27.02 -23.53 -19.65
CA GLU A 159 27.19 -22.31 -20.44
C GLU A 159 28.41 -21.49 -19.99
N GLN A 160 28.67 -21.41 -18.67
CA GLN A 160 29.86 -20.74 -18.15
C GLN A 160 31.15 -21.41 -18.62
N VAL A 161 31.23 -22.74 -18.56
CA VAL A 161 32.40 -23.52 -18.99
C VAL A 161 32.63 -23.35 -20.49
N GLU A 162 31.57 -23.42 -21.30
CA GLU A 162 31.66 -23.24 -22.76
C GLU A 162 32.11 -21.82 -23.12
N ARG A 163 31.58 -20.79 -22.46
CA ARG A 163 32.05 -19.40 -22.68
C ARG A 163 33.50 -19.18 -22.28
N GLN A 164 33.96 -19.83 -21.22
CA GLN A 164 35.36 -19.76 -20.82
C GLN A 164 36.27 -20.36 -21.90
N LYS A 165 35.92 -21.56 -22.41
CA LYS A 165 36.65 -22.19 -23.53
C LYS A 165 36.69 -21.30 -24.78
N LEU A 166 35.54 -20.71 -25.16
CA LEU A 166 35.46 -19.81 -26.31
C LEU A 166 36.31 -18.55 -26.14
N GLU A 167 36.33 -17.96 -24.94
CA GLU A 167 37.16 -16.78 -24.66
C GLU A 167 38.65 -17.13 -24.64
N GLU A 168 39.04 -18.29 -24.12
CA GLU A 168 40.42 -18.80 -24.21
C GLU A 168 40.87 -18.99 -25.66
N GLU A 169 40.01 -19.60 -26.49
CA GLU A 169 40.30 -19.81 -27.90
C GLU A 169 40.37 -18.48 -28.66
N ARG A 170 39.44 -17.55 -28.39
CA ARG A 170 39.47 -16.19 -28.90
C ARG A 170 40.79 -15.50 -28.56
N GLN A 171 41.23 -15.56 -27.31
CA GLN A 171 42.50 -14.96 -26.88
C GLN A 171 43.69 -15.61 -27.58
N ARG A 172 43.69 -16.94 -27.76
CA ARG A 172 44.72 -17.65 -28.52
C ARG A 172 44.78 -17.17 -29.97
N LEU A 173 43.62 -17.07 -30.63
CA LEU A 173 43.50 -16.61 -32.02
C LEU A 173 43.89 -15.14 -32.17
N LEU A 174 43.56 -14.28 -31.20
CA LEU A 174 43.98 -12.89 -31.17
C LEU A 174 45.50 -12.76 -31.10
N LYS A 175 46.16 -13.52 -30.21
CA LYS A 175 47.62 -13.55 -30.12
C LYS A 175 48.27 -14.03 -31.41
N LEU A 176 47.71 -15.07 -32.03
CA LEU A 176 48.21 -15.58 -33.31
C LEU A 176 48.04 -14.54 -34.44
N LYS A 177 46.87 -13.89 -34.50
CA LYS A 177 46.62 -12.80 -35.45
C LYS A 177 47.63 -11.67 -35.26
N GLU A 178 47.85 -11.22 -34.03
CA GLU A 178 48.83 -10.17 -33.72
C GLU A 178 50.24 -10.57 -34.17
N ALA A 179 50.66 -11.81 -33.90
CA ALA A 179 51.96 -12.33 -34.33
C ALA A 179 52.10 -12.34 -35.86
N LEU A 180 51.12 -12.87 -36.58
CA LEU A 180 51.10 -12.90 -38.04
C LEU A 180 51.05 -11.49 -38.66
N THR A 181 50.30 -10.57 -38.05
CA THR A 181 50.29 -9.17 -38.51
C THR A 181 51.66 -8.52 -38.35
N LYS A 182 52.35 -8.74 -37.23
CA LYS A 182 53.72 -8.25 -37.02
C LYS A 182 54.71 -8.84 -38.02
N GLU A 183 54.61 -10.14 -38.28
CA GLU A 183 55.45 -10.80 -39.29
C GLU A 183 55.18 -10.25 -40.70
N THR A 184 53.91 -10.06 -41.05
CA THR A 184 53.51 -9.50 -42.35
C THR A 184 53.97 -8.06 -42.51
N THR A 185 53.87 -7.23 -41.46
CA THR A 185 54.40 -5.86 -41.49
C THR A 185 55.91 -5.85 -41.60
N ALA A 186 56.62 -6.71 -40.86
CA ALA A 186 58.08 -6.81 -40.96
C ALA A 186 58.53 -7.21 -42.37
N LYS A 187 57.89 -8.22 -42.97
CA LYS A 187 58.16 -8.64 -44.36
C LYS A 187 57.84 -7.53 -45.37
N LYS A 188 56.77 -6.75 -45.16
CA LYS A 188 56.46 -5.59 -46.00
C LYS A 188 57.53 -4.50 -45.88
N ASP A 189 58.02 -4.23 -44.67
CA ASP A 189 59.09 -3.25 -44.44
C ASP A 189 60.41 -3.72 -45.06
N GLU A 190 60.72 -5.02 -44.98
CA GLU A 190 61.87 -5.63 -45.65
C GLU A 190 61.77 -5.54 -47.17
N LEU A 191 60.61 -5.85 -47.76
CA LEU A 191 60.37 -5.68 -49.19
C LEU A 191 60.51 -4.21 -49.61
N GLY A 192 59.96 -3.28 -48.85
CA GLY A 192 60.13 -1.85 -49.11
C GLY A 192 61.58 -1.37 -49.06
N ARG A 193 62.42 -1.98 -48.19
CA ARG A 193 63.87 -1.73 -48.19
C ARG A 193 64.56 -2.30 -49.41
N LEU A 194 64.23 -3.54 -49.80
CA LEU A 194 64.77 -4.18 -50.99
C LEU A 194 64.40 -3.41 -52.26
N ASP A 195 63.15 -2.96 -52.38
CA ASP A 195 62.70 -2.11 -53.49
C ASP A 195 63.53 -0.82 -53.57
N ALA A 196 63.77 -0.16 -52.44
CA ALA A 196 64.61 1.04 -52.39
C ALA A 196 66.07 0.78 -52.79
N GLU A 197 66.64 -0.38 -52.41
CA GLU A 197 67.99 -0.79 -52.83
C GLU A 197 68.06 -1.09 -54.33
N ILE A 198 67.04 -1.75 -54.88
CA ILE A 198 66.93 -2.04 -56.33
C ILE A 198 66.83 -0.73 -57.11
N GLU A 199 65.99 0.21 -56.70
CA GLU A 199 65.88 1.54 -57.33
C GLU A 199 67.23 2.28 -57.32
N LYS A 200 67.96 2.20 -56.19
CA LYS A 200 69.31 2.78 -56.10
C LYS A 200 70.30 2.08 -57.05
N TRP A 201 70.25 0.76 -57.16
CA TRP A 201 71.09 -0.01 -58.08
C TRP A 201 70.77 0.30 -59.54
N LEU A 202 69.50 0.36 -59.92
CA LEU A 202 69.04 0.75 -61.25
C LEU A 202 69.48 2.17 -61.61
N GLY A 203 69.30 3.14 -60.70
CA GLY A 203 69.78 4.51 -60.90
C GLY A 203 71.32 4.56 -61.06
N GLY A 204 72.04 3.75 -60.29
CA GLY A 204 73.48 3.55 -60.44
C GLY A 204 73.86 2.96 -61.80
N GLN A 205 73.20 1.90 -62.24
CA GLN A 205 73.40 1.28 -63.55
C GLN A 205 73.14 2.28 -64.68
N GLU A 206 72.07 3.07 -64.58
CA GLU A 206 71.75 4.06 -65.60
C GLU A 206 72.81 5.17 -65.67
N SER A 207 73.39 5.57 -64.52
CA SER A 207 74.51 6.51 -64.49
C SER A 207 75.77 5.94 -65.18
N VAL A 208 76.08 4.66 -64.95
CA VAL A 208 77.20 3.96 -65.60
C VAL A 208 76.96 3.82 -67.09
N ARG A 209 75.73 3.45 -67.51
CA ARG A 209 75.34 3.36 -68.91
C ARG A 209 75.49 4.71 -69.62
N LYS A 210 75.04 5.81 -69.00
CA LYS A 210 75.22 7.17 -69.52
C LYS A 210 76.71 7.53 -69.68
N LEU A 211 77.59 7.11 -68.77
CA LEU A 211 79.04 7.29 -68.89
C LEU A 211 79.63 6.53 -70.08
N PHE A 212 79.23 5.27 -70.29
CA PHE A 212 79.67 4.47 -71.43
C PHE A 212 79.14 5.03 -72.76
N GLU A 213 77.86 5.39 -72.85
CA GLU A 213 77.27 6.03 -74.04
C GLU A 213 77.93 7.39 -74.35
N ALA A 214 78.27 8.19 -73.33
CA ALA A 214 79.02 9.43 -73.51
C ALA A 214 80.45 9.19 -74.00
N ARG A 215 81.10 8.11 -73.54
CA ARG A 215 82.43 7.69 -74.00
C ARG A 215 82.39 7.17 -75.44
N GLU A 216 81.38 6.38 -75.81
CA GLU A 216 81.14 5.93 -77.18
C GLU A 216 80.87 7.10 -78.12
N LYS A 217 80.06 8.08 -77.72
CA LYS A 217 79.85 9.32 -78.49
C LYS A 217 81.13 10.14 -78.66
N LYS A 218 81.99 10.21 -77.64
CA LYS A 218 83.30 10.88 -77.74
C LYS A 218 84.26 10.13 -78.67
N LEU A 219 84.26 8.80 -78.64
CA LEU A 219 85.05 7.97 -79.54
C LEU A 219 84.56 8.07 -80.99
N ALA A 220 83.24 8.09 -81.22
CA ALA A 220 82.64 8.27 -82.54
C ALA A 220 82.84 9.69 -83.12
N ALA A 221 83.15 10.70 -82.28
CA ALA A 221 83.47 12.06 -82.71
C ALA A 221 84.98 12.28 -82.97
N GLN A 222 85.82 11.29 -82.69
CA GLN A 222 87.28 11.33 -82.91
C GLN A 222 87.75 10.52 -84.14
N THR A 223 86.82 9.82 -84.82
CA THR A 223 86.98 9.20 -86.15
C THR A 223 86.19 9.98 -87.18
#